data_AF-A0A6G0W6K5-F1
#
_entry.id   AF-A0A6G0W6K5-F1
#
_cell.length_a   1.000
_cell.length_b   1.000
_cell.length_c   1.000
_cell.angle_alpha   90.00
_cell.angle_beta   90.00
_cell.angle_gamma   90.00
#
_symmetry.space_group_name_H-M   'P 1'
#
loop_
_entity.id
_entity.type
_entity.pdbx_description
1 polymer ?
#
loop_
_entity_poly.entity_id
_entity_poly.type
_entity_poly.pdbx_seq_one_letter_code
_entity_poly.pdbx_strand_id
1 'polypeptide(L)'
;MHRNPQYWSQPEVYLPERFIEGTDAFLADKALRNGQGNTYYYMPFSVGAKNCIGMRFAMAELQVVVATLLLQYSFRLTDQANVNPKMVGVSIKPVHLDMTVHSIA
;
A
#
# COMPACT_ATOMS: atom_id res chain seq x y z
N MET A 1 10.58 7.75 -5.56
CA MET A 1 9.77 7.24 -6.69
C MET A 1 8.31 7.01 -6.29
N HIS A 2 7.97 6.08 -5.38
CA HIS A 2 6.56 5.85 -4.94
C HIS A 2 5.86 7.06 -4.29
N ARG A 3 6.62 8.03 -3.79
CA ARG A 3 6.12 9.31 -3.25
C ARG A 3 6.57 10.53 -4.07
N ASN A 4 7.02 10.33 -5.31
CA ASN A 4 7.47 11.45 -6.15
C ASN A 4 6.24 12.22 -6.69
N PRO A 5 6.07 13.53 -6.38
CA PRO A 5 4.94 14.32 -6.87
C PRO A 5 4.92 14.48 -8.40
N GLN A 6 6.03 14.18 -9.09
CA GLN A 6 6.05 14.14 -10.56
C GLN A 6 5.25 12.97 -11.15
N TYR A 7 4.97 11.92 -10.38
CA TYR A 7 4.31 10.70 -10.87
C TYR A 7 2.98 10.40 -10.18
N TRP A 8 2.77 11.00 -9.02
CA TRP A 8 1.67 10.68 -8.11
C TRP A 8 1.04 11.96 -7.62
N SER A 9 -0.26 12.12 -7.88
CA SER A 9 -1.08 13.13 -7.25
C SER A 9 -1.24 12.78 -5.77
N GLN A 10 -1.13 13.78 -4.89
CA GLN A 10 -1.21 13.60 -3.43
C GLN A 10 -0.35 12.42 -2.94
N PRO A 11 0.98 12.43 -3.17
CA PRO A 11 1.85 11.26 -2.98
C PRO A 11 1.97 10.78 -1.53
N GLU A 12 1.63 11.64 -0.57
CA GLU A 12 1.67 11.33 0.86
C GLU A 12 0.34 10.78 1.39
N VAL A 13 -0.73 10.80 0.57
CA VAL A 13 -2.07 10.35 0.97
C VAL A 13 -2.29 8.89 0.59
N TYR A 14 -2.78 8.10 1.54
CA TYR A 14 -3.28 6.75 1.26
C TYR A 14 -4.58 6.83 0.45
N LEU A 15 -4.48 6.50 -0.84
CA LEU A 15 -5.58 6.63 -1.80
C LEU A 15 -5.64 5.36 -2.67
N PRO A 16 -6.34 4.30 -2.25
CA PRO A 16 -6.43 3.03 -2.98
C PRO A 16 -7.01 3.17 -4.40
N GLU A 17 -7.92 4.13 -4.59
CA GLU A 17 -8.64 4.38 -5.84
C GLU A 17 -7.69 4.66 -7.01
N ARG A 18 -6.47 5.13 -6.74
CA ARG A 18 -5.43 5.35 -7.76
C ARG A 18 -4.99 4.09 -8.51
N PHE A 19 -5.33 2.91 -7.98
CA PHE A 19 -5.04 1.62 -8.58
C PHE A 19 -6.26 1.02 -9.31
N ILE A 20 -7.39 1.72 -9.33
CA ILE A 20 -8.63 1.30 -10.00
C ILE A 20 -8.78 2.12 -11.27
N GLU A 21 -8.75 1.46 -12.43
CA GLU A 21 -8.84 2.12 -13.73
C GLU A 21 -10.15 2.93 -13.87
N GLY A 22 -10.04 4.15 -14.40
CA GLY A 22 -11.17 5.04 -14.65
C GLY A 22 -11.61 5.93 -13.48
N THR A 23 -11.06 5.75 -12.27
CA THR A 23 -11.31 6.69 -11.17
C THR A 23 -10.58 8.02 -11.39
N ASP A 24 -11.07 9.10 -10.77
CA ASP A 24 -10.42 10.41 -10.83
C ASP A 24 -8.96 10.38 -10.34
N ALA A 25 -8.70 9.62 -9.26
CA ALA A 25 -7.36 9.42 -8.72
C ALA A 25 -6.43 8.73 -9.72
N PHE A 26 -6.91 7.68 -10.39
CA PHE A 26 -6.16 6.98 -11.43
C PHE A 26 -5.86 7.90 -12.62
N LEU A 27 -6.86 8.66 -13.09
CA LEU A 27 -6.71 9.57 -14.22
C LEU A 27 -5.73 10.71 -13.91
N ALA A 28 -5.81 11.28 -12.70
CA ALA A 28 -4.87 12.31 -12.24
C ALA A 28 -3.43 11.80 -12.23
N ASP A 29 -3.18 10.61 -11.67
CA ASP A 29 -1.83 10.03 -11.64
C ASP A 29 -1.34 9.64 -13.03
N LYS A 30 -2.22 9.11 -13.88
CA LYS A 30 -1.89 8.72 -15.25
C LYS A 30 -1.49 9.94 -16.09
N ALA A 31 -2.14 11.09 -15.88
CA ALA A 31 -1.79 12.34 -16.55
C ALA A 31 -0.36 12.81 -16.18
N LEU A 32 0.02 12.74 -14.90
CA LEU A 32 1.38 13.06 -14.44
C LEU A 32 2.45 12.15 -15.03
N ARG A 33 2.08 10.94 -15.45
CA ARG A 33 2.97 9.95 -16.06
C ARG A 33 2.83 9.88 -17.58
N ASN A 34 2.38 10.96 -18.22
CA ASN A 34 2.24 11.06 -19.68
C ASN A 34 1.40 9.91 -20.29
N GLY A 35 0.34 9.49 -19.59
CA GLY A 35 -0.53 8.41 -20.05
C GLY A 35 -0.08 7.00 -19.66
N GLN A 36 1.07 6.84 -18.99
CA GLN A 36 1.61 5.52 -18.63
C GLN A 36 0.95 4.93 -17.38
N GLY A 37 0.81 3.60 -17.36
CA GLY A 37 0.26 2.83 -16.23
C GLY A 37 1.27 2.63 -15.08
N ASN A 38 0.86 1.90 -14.04
CA ASN A 38 1.57 1.85 -12.74
C ASN A 38 2.85 1.01 -12.75
N THR A 39 3.08 0.18 -13.76
CA THR A 39 4.13 -0.86 -13.80
C THR A 39 5.55 -0.38 -13.49
N TYR A 40 5.93 0.83 -13.90
CA TYR A 40 7.27 1.40 -13.65
C TYR A 40 7.30 2.51 -12.60
N TYR A 41 6.14 2.80 -12.01
CA TYR A 41 5.94 3.87 -11.03
C TYR A 41 5.53 3.32 -9.66
N TYR A 42 5.12 2.05 -9.59
CA TYR A 42 4.85 1.30 -8.38
C TYR A 42 5.53 -0.06 -8.46
N MET A 43 6.67 -0.20 -7.79
CA MET A 43 7.53 -1.39 -7.85
C MET A 43 7.92 -1.89 -6.45
N PRO A 44 6.95 -2.29 -5.59
CA PRO A 44 7.25 -2.77 -4.24
C PRO A 44 8.06 -4.08 -4.21
N PHE A 45 8.02 -4.84 -5.31
CA PHE A 45 8.76 -6.10 -5.48
C PHE A 45 9.85 -6.01 -6.55
N SER A 46 10.25 -4.80 -6.93
CA SER A 46 11.12 -4.52 -8.10
C SER A 46 10.51 -5.02 -9.43
N VAL A 47 11.26 -4.93 -10.53
CA VAL A 47 10.86 -5.34 -11.88
C VAL A 47 12.02 -6.00 -12.63
N GLY A 48 11.72 -6.84 -13.63
CA GLY A 48 12.73 -7.51 -14.47
C GLY A 48 13.28 -8.81 -13.85
N ALA A 49 14.43 -9.27 -14.37
CA ALA A 49 15.00 -10.58 -14.05
C ALA A 49 15.47 -10.76 -12.58
N LYS A 50 15.52 -9.67 -11.82
CA LYS A 50 15.90 -9.64 -10.39
C LYS A 50 14.77 -9.13 -9.50
N ASN A 51 13.52 -9.22 -9.95
CA ASN A 51 12.39 -8.95 -9.08
C ASN A 51 12.29 -10.00 -7.96
N CYS A 52 11.49 -9.69 -6.94
CA CYS A 52 11.28 -10.62 -5.83
C CYS A 52 10.65 -11.92 -6.32
N ILE A 53 11.38 -13.04 -6.17
CA ILE A 53 10.88 -14.38 -6.53
C ILE A 53 9.61 -14.76 -5.75
N GLY A 54 9.44 -14.19 -4.55
CA GLY A 54 8.28 -14.40 -3.68
C GLY A 54 7.08 -13.52 -3.98
N MET A 55 7.11 -12.63 -5.00
CA MET A 55 6.04 -11.66 -5.26
C MET A 55 4.65 -12.31 -5.34
N ARG A 56 4.52 -13.41 -6.09
CA ARG A 56 3.21 -14.09 -6.25
C ARG A 56 2.71 -14.70 -4.95
N PHE A 57 3.61 -15.29 -4.17
CA PHE A 57 3.28 -15.86 -2.87
C PHE A 57 2.85 -14.78 -1.89
N ALA A 58 3.65 -13.71 -1.76
CA ALA A 58 3.36 -12.59 -0.87
C ALA A 58 2.01 -11.93 -1.17
N MET A 59 1.67 -11.74 -2.46
CA MET A 59 0.37 -11.17 -2.84
C MET A 59 -0.80 -12.09 -2.46
N ALA A 60 -0.67 -13.40 -2.71
CA ALA A 60 -1.72 -14.36 -2.34
C ALA A 60 -1.91 -14.43 -0.82
N GLU A 61 -0.81 -14.49 -0.07
CA GLU A 61 -0.82 -14.48 1.40
C GLU A 61 -1.47 -13.21 1.95
N LEU A 62 -1.07 -12.03 1.45
CA LEU A 62 -1.64 -10.75 1.86
C LEU A 62 -3.15 -10.69 1.62
N GLN A 63 -3.62 -11.14 0.45
CA GLN A 63 -5.05 -11.14 0.13
C GLN A 63 -5.85 -12.03 1.08
N VAL A 64 -5.37 -13.24 1.37
CA VAL A 64 -6.03 -14.17 2.30
C VAL A 64 -6.05 -13.57 3.71
N VAL A 65 -4.90 -13.16 4.24
CA VAL A 65 -4.80 -12.62 5.60
C VAL A 65 -5.69 -11.39 5.79
N VAL A 66 -5.63 -10.42 4.88
CA VAL A 66 -6.43 -9.19 4.98
C VAL A 66 -7.92 -9.50 4.88
N ALA A 67 -8.35 -10.34 3.93
CA ALA A 67 -9.76 -10.71 3.80
C ALA A 67 -10.27 -11.44 5.04
N THR A 68 -9.51 -12.41 5.56
CA THR A 68 -9.89 -13.16 6.76
C THR A 68 -10.01 -12.26 7.99
N LEU A 69 -9.08 -11.32 8.18
CA LEU A 69 -9.11 -10.40 9.32
C LEU A 69 -10.29 -9.43 9.24
N LEU A 70 -10.53 -8.83 8.06
CA LEU A 70 -11.62 -7.85 7.87
C LEU A 70 -13.01 -8.48 7.94
N LEU A 71 -13.16 -9.77 7.66
CA LEU A 71 -14.43 -10.49 7.80
C LEU A 71 -14.81 -10.75 9.25
N GLN A 72 -13.83 -10.87 10.16
CA GLN A 72 -14.05 -11.31 11.53
C GLN A 72 -13.87 -10.18 12.55
N TYR A 73 -13.07 -9.17 12.23
CA TYR A 73 -12.64 -8.17 13.19
C TYR A 73 -12.73 -6.75 12.63
N SER A 74 -13.04 -5.82 13.53
CA SER A 74 -12.89 -4.39 13.33
C SER A 74 -11.67 -3.89 14.11
N PHE A 75 -10.92 -2.98 13.49
CA PHE A 75 -9.68 -2.44 14.02
C PHE A 75 -9.86 -0.95 14.29
N ARG A 76 -9.42 -0.47 15.45
CA ARG A 76 -9.37 0.96 15.78
C ARG A 76 -8.02 1.31 16.36
N LEU A 77 -7.44 2.41 15.89
CA LEU A 77 -6.23 2.96 16.50
C LEU A 77 -6.54 3.49 17.90
N THR A 78 -5.59 3.35 18.81
CA THR A 78 -5.63 4.06 20.10
C THR A 78 -5.05 5.46 19.93
N ASP A 79 -5.27 6.34 20.91
CA ASP A 79 -4.66 7.68 20.91
C ASP A 79 -3.13 7.65 21.01
N GLN A 80 -2.56 6.52 21.43
CA GLN A 80 -1.12 6.33 21.53
C GLN A 80 -0.50 5.87 20.21
N ALA A 81 -1.30 5.42 19.22
CA ALA A 81 -0.76 4.90 17.98
C ALA A 81 0.09 5.92 17.21
N ASN A 82 1.21 5.44 16.69
CA ASN A 82 2.06 6.14 15.74
C ASN A 82 2.12 5.36 14.41
N VAL A 83 1.41 5.89 13.42
CA VAL A 83 1.34 5.33 12.07
C VAL A 83 2.53 5.71 11.18
N ASN A 84 3.48 6.51 11.68
CA ASN A 84 4.70 6.83 10.94
C ASN A 84 5.69 5.67 11.04
N PRO A 85 5.98 4.99 9.92
CA PRO A 85 6.88 3.85 9.96
C PRO A 85 8.34 4.33 10.07
N LYS A 86 9.22 3.46 10.58
CA LYS A 86 10.67 3.70 10.56
C LYS A 86 11.39 2.58 9.81
N MET A 87 12.51 2.95 9.22
CA MET A 87 13.42 1.98 8.62
C MET A 87 14.15 1.23 9.74
N VAL A 88 14.01 -0.10 9.74
CA VAL A 88 14.65 -1.00 10.70
C VAL A 88 15.39 -2.07 9.89
N GLY A 89 16.70 -1.88 9.73
CA GLY A 89 17.52 -2.68 8.83
C GLY A 89 17.06 -2.53 7.38
N VAL A 90 16.82 -3.65 6.70
CA VAL A 90 16.41 -3.69 5.28
C VAL A 90 14.90 -3.54 5.06
N SER A 91 14.12 -3.35 6.12
CA SER A 91 12.65 -3.29 6.06
C SER A 91 12.13 -2.01 6.72
N ILE A 92 11.00 -1.51 6.21
CA ILE A 92 10.26 -0.40 6.85
C ILE A 92 9.16 -1.04 7.69
N LYS A 93 9.09 -0.69 8.98
CA LYS A 93 8.15 -1.28 9.94
C LYS A 93 7.35 -0.21 10.67
N PRO A 94 6.09 -0.48 11.06
CA PRO A 94 5.42 0.30 12.07
C PRO A 94 6.22 0.26 13.38
N VAL A 95 6.29 1.38 14.11
CA VAL A 95 7.08 1.46 15.34
C VAL A 95 6.24 1.38 16.61
N HIS A 96 5.02 1.89 16.57
CA HIS A 96 4.12 1.87 17.70
C HIS A 96 2.67 1.87 17.20
N LEU A 97 2.30 0.80 16.48
CA LEU A 97 0.95 0.64 15.94
C LEU A 97 0.05 0.01 17.01
N ASP A 98 -0.34 0.82 17.98
CA ASP A 98 -1.25 0.41 19.04
C ASP A 98 -2.71 0.46 18.58
N MET A 99 -3.46 -0.62 18.80
CA MET A 99 -4.82 -0.75 18.28
C MET A 99 -5.68 -1.66 19.15
N THR A 100 -6.99 -1.39 19.16
CA THR A 100 -8.00 -2.32 19.67
C THR A 100 -8.58 -3.14 18.53
N VAL A 101 -8.85 -4.42 18.81
CA VAL A 101 -9.42 -5.37 17.86
C VAL A 101 -10.71 -5.90 18.47
N HIS A 102 -11.82 -5.77 17.74
CA HIS A 102 -13.15 -6.20 18.20
C HIS A 102 -13.74 -7.20 17.21
N SER A 103 -14.26 -8.32 17.70
CA SER A 103 -15.03 -9.26 16.86
C SER A 103 -16.24 -8.55 16.24
N ILE A 104 -16.51 -8.83 14.97
CA ILE A 104 -17.74 -8.41 14.26
C ILE A 104 -18.74 -9.59 14.17
N ALA A 105 -18.30 -10.82 14.44
CA ALA A 105 -19.18 -11.98 14.61
C ALA A 105 -19.97 -11.89 15.91
#